data_AF-A0A7C4PKI3-F1
#
_entry.id   AF-A0A7C4PKI3-F1
#
_cell.length_a   1.000
_cell.length_b   1.000
_cell.length_c   1.000
_cell.angle_alpha   90.00
_cell.angle_beta   90.00
_cell.angle_gamma   90.00
#
_symmetry.space_group_name_H-M   'P 1'
#
loop_
_entity.id
_entity.type
_entity.pdbx_description
1 polymer ?
#
loop_
_entity_poly.entity_id
_entity_poly.type
_entity_poly.pdbx_seq_one_letter_code
_entity_poly.pdbx_strand_id
1 'polypeptide(L)'
;MAQAPFMKAPEPEQKYEVGDVVEVFCDHEKGGQRTRGWLKGIVVQVDPKMVAVQFRSNVFLTDGWMVPDHILWFPVNSSHIRFPEKRTTRSVPQGELNSQKEE
;
A
#
# COMPACT_ATOMS: atom_id res chain seq x y z
N MET A 1 5.89 22.76 -34.88
CA MET A 1 6.29 23.08 -33.50
C MET A 1 6.52 21.76 -32.78
N ALA A 2 7.75 21.43 -32.42
CA ALA A 2 8.10 20.15 -31.79
C ALA A 2 7.71 20.20 -30.30
N GLN A 3 6.79 19.32 -29.88
CA GLN A 3 6.47 19.14 -28.47
C GLN A 3 7.69 18.47 -27.81
N ALA A 4 8.38 19.21 -26.94
CA ALA A 4 9.48 18.66 -26.17
C ALA A 4 8.95 17.51 -25.27
N PRO A 5 9.66 16.37 -25.18
CA PRO A 5 9.26 15.30 -24.28
C PRO A 5 9.39 15.80 -22.84
N PHE A 6 8.28 15.85 -22.12
CA PHE A 6 8.28 16.13 -20.68
C PHE A 6 9.00 14.98 -19.97
N MET A 7 10.23 15.21 -19.52
CA MET A 7 10.87 14.35 -18.53
C MET A 7 10.04 14.44 -17.25
N LYS A 8 9.32 13.36 -16.92
CA LYS A 8 8.70 13.23 -15.59
C LYS A 8 9.82 13.38 -14.57
N ALA A 9 9.64 14.29 -13.61
CA ALA A 9 10.54 14.40 -12.47
C ALA A 9 10.70 13.01 -11.84
N PRO A 10 11.92 12.62 -11.44
CA PRO A 10 12.14 11.33 -10.79
C PRO A 10 11.19 11.23 -9.60
N GLU A 11 10.36 10.19 -9.61
CA GLU A 11 9.42 9.94 -8.53
C GLU A 11 10.24 9.85 -7.23
N PRO A 12 9.79 10.50 -6.13
CA PRO A 12 10.51 10.43 -4.87
C PRO A 12 10.69 8.96 -4.51
N GLU A 13 11.94 8.55 -4.26
CA GLU A 13 12.23 7.23 -3.70
C GLU A 13 11.30 7.02 -2.51
N GLN A 14 10.33 6.12 -2.68
CA GLN A 14 9.27 5.92 -1.71
C GLN A 14 9.92 5.24 -0.50
N LYS A 15 10.29 6.04 0.50
CA LYS A 15 10.92 5.56 1.74
C LYS A 15 9.82 4.97 2.61
N TYR A 16 9.89 3.66 2.83
CA TYR A 16 9.09 2.99 3.85
C TYR A 16 9.66 3.29 5.24
N GLU A 17 8.80 3.48 6.23
CA GLU A 17 9.18 3.63 7.62
C GLU A 17 8.62 2.48 8.47
N VAL A 18 9.30 2.13 9.56
CA VAL A 18 8.78 1.13 10.51
C VAL A 18 7.48 1.65 11.12
N GLY A 19 6.44 0.82 11.09
CA GLY A 19 5.09 1.17 11.51
C GLY A 19 4.17 1.60 10.36
N ASP A 20 4.71 1.80 9.14
CA ASP A 20 3.88 2.12 7.99
C ASP A 20 2.93 0.97 7.64
N VAL A 21 1.75 1.35 7.20
CA VAL A 21 0.75 0.42 6.68
C VAL A 21 0.91 0.35 5.17
N VAL A 22 1.15 -0.85 4.65
CA VAL A 22 1.37 -1.11 3.23
C VAL A 22 0.44 -2.22 2.73
N GLU A 23 0.19 -2.23 1.42
CA GLU A 23 -0.49 -3.34 0.75
C GLU A 23 0.53 -4.09 -0.10
N VAL A 24 0.51 -5.42 0.03
CA VAL A 24 1.47 -6.30 -0.64
C VAL A 24 0.73 -7.38 -1.42
N PHE A 25 1.15 -7.60 -2.66
CA PHE A 25 0.62 -8.65 -3.52
C PHE A 25 1.27 -10.00 -3.22
N CYS A 26 0.58 -10.83 -2.43
CA CYS A 26 1.08 -12.13 -1.97
C CYS A 26 -0.03 -13.18 -1.83
N ASP A 27 0.39 -14.45 -1.78
CA ASP A 27 -0.48 -15.58 -1.46
C ASP A 27 -0.78 -15.59 0.05
N HIS A 28 -2.06 -15.56 0.38
CA HIS A 28 -2.55 -15.47 1.75
C HIS A 28 -3.85 -16.24 1.95
N GLU A 29 -4.18 -16.51 3.21
CA GLU A 29 -5.45 -17.13 3.56
C GLU A 29 -6.54 -16.07 3.70
N LYS A 30 -7.66 -16.29 3.01
CA LYS A 30 -8.87 -15.48 3.15
C LYS A 30 -10.08 -16.40 3.25
N GLY A 31 -10.74 -16.39 4.41
CA GLY A 31 -11.92 -17.22 4.65
C GLY A 31 -11.62 -18.73 4.61
N GLY A 32 -10.43 -19.14 5.08
CA GLY A 32 -9.99 -20.53 5.07
C GLY A 32 -9.54 -21.06 3.69
N GLN A 33 -9.50 -20.22 2.67
CA GLN A 33 -8.99 -20.58 1.34
C GLN A 33 -7.72 -19.79 1.01
N ARG A 34 -6.73 -20.47 0.41
CA ARG A 34 -5.54 -19.82 -0.14
C ARG A 34 -5.92 -19.01 -1.37
N THR A 35 -5.61 -17.71 -1.37
CA THR A 35 -5.85 -16.80 -2.47
C THR A 35 -4.64 -15.91 -2.69
N ARG A 36 -4.47 -15.41 -3.92
CA ARG A 36 -3.39 -14.48 -4.26
C ARG A 36 -3.97 -13.11 -4.50
N GLY A 37 -3.49 -12.11 -3.78
CA GLY A 37 -4.04 -10.77 -3.89
C GLY A 37 -3.29 -9.76 -3.04
N TRP A 38 -3.81 -8.54 -3.02
CA TRP A 38 -3.33 -7.49 -2.15
C TRP A 38 -3.76 -7.76 -0.71
N LEU A 39 -2.79 -7.87 0.17
CA LEU A 39 -2.99 -8.02 1.59
C LEU A 39 -2.36 -6.85 2.33
N LYS A 40 -3.11 -6.30 3.28
CA LYS A 40 -2.65 -5.21 4.13
C LYS A 40 -1.70 -5.76 5.20
N GLY A 41 -0.54 -5.14 5.33
CA GLY A 41 0.48 -5.47 6.32
C GLY A 41 1.07 -4.21 6.96
N ILE A 42 1.92 -4.42 7.97
CA ILE A 42 2.64 -3.37 8.67
C ILE A 42 4.12 -3.58 8.46
N VAL A 43 4.84 -2.52 8.10
CA VAL A 43 6.30 -2.55 7.98
C VAL A 43 6.90 -2.69 9.38
N VAL A 44 7.64 -3.78 9.60
CA VAL A 44 8.30 -4.05 10.88
C VAL A 44 9.80 -3.80 10.83
N GLN A 45 10.40 -3.89 9.64
CA GLN A 45 11.81 -3.62 9.43
C GLN A 45 12.03 -3.03 8.05
N VAL A 46 12.95 -2.07 7.96
CA VAL A 46 13.35 -1.42 6.71
C VAL A 46 14.86 -1.51 6.58
N ASP A 47 15.30 -2.06 5.46
CA ASP A 47 16.68 -2.11 5.03
C ASP A 47 16.84 -1.28 3.73
N PRO A 48 18.06 -0.86 3.35
CA PRO A 48 18.28 -0.04 2.15
C PRO A 48 17.81 -0.66 0.83
N LYS A 49 17.60 -1.99 0.80
CA LYS A 49 17.17 -2.74 -0.40
C LYS A 49 15.88 -3.52 -0.21
N MET A 50 15.52 -3.84 1.03
CA MET A 50 14.39 -4.70 1.34
C MET A 50 13.57 -4.14 2.49
N VAL A 51 12.30 -4.50 2.52
CA VAL A 51 11.36 -4.15 3.57
C VAL A 51 10.67 -5.42 4.05
N ALA A 52 10.62 -5.60 5.36
CA ALA A 52 9.91 -6.70 6.00
C ALA A 52 8.52 -6.23 6.42
N VAL A 53 7.50 -6.92 5.92
CA VAL A 53 6.10 -6.62 6.17
C VAL A 53 5.49 -7.77 6.97
N GLN A 54 4.93 -7.46 8.12
CA GLN A 54 4.21 -8.40 8.97
C GLN A 54 2.72 -8.37 8.64
N PHE A 55 2.12 -9.56 8.55
CA PHE A 55 0.72 -9.77 8.26
C PHE A 55 -0.02 -10.37 9.46
N ARG A 56 -1.32 -10.10 9.54
CA ARG A 56 -2.22 -10.71 10.53
C ARG A 56 -2.80 -12.06 10.08
N SER A 57 -2.81 -12.31 8.78
CA SER A 57 -3.33 -13.54 8.18
C SER A 57 -2.17 -14.48 7.83
N ASN A 58 -2.47 -15.78 7.74
CA ASN A 58 -1.52 -16.76 7.23
C ASN A 58 -1.10 -16.37 5.81
N VAL A 59 0.21 -16.28 5.58
CA VAL A 59 0.81 -15.99 4.27
C VAL A 59 1.66 -17.17 3.81
N PHE A 60 1.79 -17.30 2.50
CA PHE A 60 2.44 -18.44 1.88
C PHE A 60 3.53 -17.96 0.91
N LEU A 61 4.63 -18.70 0.86
CA LEU A 61 5.65 -18.54 -0.18
C LEU A 61 5.13 -19.08 -1.51
N THR A 62 5.80 -18.69 -2.60
CA THR A 62 5.50 -19.20 -3.95
C THR A 62 5.61 -20.71 -4.09
N ASP A 63 6.40 -21.35 -3.24
CA ASP A 63 6.55 -22.81 -3.17
C ASP A 63 5.41 -23.50 -2.39
N GLY A 64 4.49 -22.72 -1.81
CA GLY A 64 3.31 -23.21 -1.09
C GLY A 64 3.50 -23.37 0.42
N TRP A 65 4.69 -23.10 0.94
CA TRP A 65 4.95 -23.13 2.38
C TRP A 65 4.27 -21.97 3.11
N MET A 66 3.59 -22.29 4.21
CA MET A 66 3.08 -21.30 5.14
C MET A 66 4.24 -20.69 5.93
N VAL A 67 4.25 -19.37 6.06
CA VAL A 67 5.28 -18.65 6.82
C VAL A 67 4.85 -18.57 8.29
N PRO A 68 5.54 -19.24 9.24
CA PRO A 68 5.11 -19.30 10.64
C PRO A 68 5.19 -17.95 11.36
N ASP A 69 6.03 -17.04 10.88
CA ASP A 69 6.24 -15.71 11.43
C ASP A 69 5.29 -14.66 10.80
N HIS A 70 4.55 -15.05 9.76
CA HIS A 70 3.71 -14.17 8.96
C HIS A 70 4.42 -12.90 8.44
N ILE A 71 5.73 -12.96 8.27
CA ILE A 71 6.55 -11.86 7.75
C ILE A 71 7.10 -12.23 6.38
N LEU A 72 6.93 -11.33 5.42
CA LEU A 72 7.52 -11.48 4.10
C LEU A 72 8.41 -10.28 3.77
N TRP A 73 9.50 -10.57 3.09
CA TRP A 73 10.50 -9.60 2.66
C TRP A 73 10.29 -9.26 1.19
N PHE A 74 10.22 -7.96 0.88
CA PHE A 74 10.08 -7.47 -0.48
C PHE A 74 11.18 -6.46 -0.80
N PRO A 75 11.67 -6.43 -2.04
CA PRO A 75 12.49 -5.31 -2.49
C PRO A 75 11.71 -4.00 -2.41
N VAL A 76 12.36 -2.93 -1.94
CA VAL A 76 11.72 -1.59 -1.79
C VAL A 76 11.19 -1.04 -3.12
N ASN A 77 11.78 -1.45 -4.23
CA ASN A 77 11.41 -1.06 -5.60
C ASN A 77 10.50 -2.09 -6.30
N SER A 78 9.94 -3.05 -5.57
CA SER A 78 9.04 -4.05 -6.16
C SER A 78 7.67 -3.45 -6.47
N SER A 79 7.12 -3.75 -7.65
CA SER A 79 5.72 -3.41 -7.99
C SER A 79 4.69 -4.17 -7.16
N HIS A 80 5.13 -5.12 -6.33
CA HIS A 80 4.26 -5.93 -5.46
C HIS A 80 4.04 -5.30 -4.08
N ILE A 81 4.63 -4.15 -3.78
CA ILE A 81 4.38 -3.39 -2.56
C ILE A 81 3.91 -1.98 -2.94
N ARG A 82 2.86 -1.51 -2.28
CA ARG A 82 2.35 -0.16 -2.46
C ARG A 82 1.85 0.41 -1.14
N PHE A 83 1.86 1.75 -1.03
CA PHE A 83 1.10 2.40 0.01
C PHE A 83 -0.40 2.21 -0.27
N PRO A 84 -1.23 1.97 0.76
CA PRO A 84 -2.66 1.96 0.58
C PRO A 84 -3.06 3.30 -0.01
N GLU A 85 -3.71 3.26 -1.18
CA GLU A 85 -4.25 4.47 -1.78
C GLU A 85 -5.16 5.10 -0.72
N LYS A 86 -4.76 6.26 -0.18
CA LYS A 86 -5.63 7.06 0.65
C LYS A 86 -6.81 7.37 -0.26
N ARG A 87 -7.93 6.69 -0.04
CA ARG A 87 -9.19 7.00 -0.73
C ARG A 87 -9.42 8.46 -0.40
N THR A 88 -9.09 9.36 -1.32
CA THR A 88 -9.39 10.76 -1.17
C THR A 88 -10.89 10.76 -0.98
N THR A 89 -11.34 11.04 0.24
CA THR A 89 -12.73 11.37 0.45
C THR A 89 -12.94 12.53 -0.50
N ARG A 90 -13.80 12.35 -1.50
CA ARG A 90 -14.21 13.47 -2.36
C ARG A 90 -14.64 14.54 -1.38
N SER A 91 -13.87 15.62 -1.29
CA SER A 91 -14.29 16.82 -0.59
C SER A 91 -15.64 17.17 -1.20
N VAL A 92 -16.72 16.90 -0.46
CA VAL A 92 -18.05 17.32 -0.87
C VAL A 92 -17.95 18.84 -0.98
N PRO A 93 -18.21 19.46 -2.15
CA PRO A 93 -18.19 20.90 -2.25
C PRO A 93 -19.26 21.43 -1.30
N GLN A 94 -18.84 22.16 -0.27
CA GLN A 94 -19.69 22.84 0.69
C GLN A 94 -20.36 24.03 -0.03
N GLY A 95 -21.31 23.72 -0.90
CA GLY A 95 -22.23 24.67 -1.50
C GLY A 95 -23.42 24.88 -0.58
N GLU A 96 -23.60 26.14 -0.20
CA GLU A 96 -24.89 26.78 0.09
C GLU A 96 -25.77 26.15 1.17
N LEU A 97 -25.67 26.66 2.39
CA LEU A 97 -26.84 26.80 3.26
C LEU A 97 -26.67 27.98 4.25
N ASN A 98 -26.60 29.21 3.72
CA ASN A 98 -26.95 30.38 4.52
C ASN A 98 -28.44 30.66 4.31
N SER A 99 -29.25 29.88 5.01
CA SER A 99 -30.64 30.23 5.28
C SER A 99 -30.66 31.47 6.19
N GLN A 100 -31.31 32.52 5.68
CA GLN A 100 -32.42 33.18 6.38
C GLN A 100 -32.39 33.08 7.92
N LYS A 101 -31.89 34.12 8.59
CA LYS A 101 -32.40 34.66 9.86
C LYS A 101 -32.01 36.15 9.89
N GLU A 102 -33.01 37.06 9.81
CA GLU A 102 -33.45 37.94 10.94
C GLU A 102 -32.34 38.98 11.24
N GLU A 103 -32.48 40.30 11.04
CA GLU A 103 -33.59 41.24 11.34
C GLU A 103 -33.30 42.59 10.63
#